data_AF-A0A3P3F8J5-F1
#
_entry.id   AF-A0A3P3F8J5-F1
#
_cell.length_a   1.000
_cell.length_b   1.000
_cell.length_c   1.000
_cell.angle_alpha   90.00
_cell.angle_beta   90.00
_cell.angle_gamma   90.00
#
_symmetry.space_group_name_H-M   'P 1'
#
loop_
_entity.id
_entity.type
_entity.pdbx_description
1 polymer ?
#
loop_
_entity_poly.entity_id
_entity_poly.type
_entity_poly.pdbx_seq_one_letter_code
_entity_poly.pdbx_strand_id
1 'polypeptide(L)'
;MSVRALHPDRVDEARVHAYSTFAPLLIHSLAQRLARCQGMKELDKLETSLVRLVEETAVAAPDGDAMKEFAVELVVSTLRNVREHPDAKHDLEEIDDRRTAGRSENPETLEEQLQSGLEDSFPASDPPAVVSTAITGGSKDIVGTDEVLRRKKEASGRRQEQGRKQERNTN
;
A
#
# COMPACT_ATOMS: atom_id res chain seq x y z
N MET A 1 11.27 44.96 -9.59
CA MET A 1 10.67 45.65 -10.76
C MET A 1 9.16 45.54 -10.65
N SER A 2 8.43 46.66 -10.70
CA SER A 2 6.96 46.65 -10.64
C SER A 2 6.37 46.34 -12.02
N VAL A 3 5.26 45.59 -12.08
CA VAL A 3 4.54 45.29 -13.34
C VAL A 3 4.14 46.60 -14.06
N ARG A 4 3.92 47.68 -13.31
CA ARG A 4 3.59 49.02 -13.84
C ARG A 4 4.74 49.69 -14.61
N ALA A 5 5.97 49.17 -14.51
CA ALA A 5 7.14 49.70 -15.19
C ALA A 5 7.48 48.94 -16.50
N LEU A 6 6.71 47.90 -16.84
CA LEU A 6 6.89 47.14 -18.08
C LEU A 6 6.08 47.77 -19.22
N HIS A 7 6.65 47.73 -20.42
CA HIS A 7 5.92 48.07 -21.64
C HIS A 7 4.74 47.09 -21.82
N PRO A 8 3.55 47.54 -22.30
CA PRO A 8 2.36 46.68 -22.44
C PRO A 8 2.63 45.33 -23.10
N ASP A 9 3.34 45.32 -24.23
CA ASP A 9 3.67 44.06 -24.93
C ASP A 9 4.53 43.11 -24.08
N ARG A 10 5.42 43.65 -23.24
CA ARG A 10 6.25 42.87 -22.32
C ARG A 10 5.47 42.38 -21.10
N VAL A 11 4.33 42.99 -20.79
CA VAL A 11 3.45 42.53 -19.71
C VAL A 11 2.77 41.22 -20.11
N ASP A 12 2.29 41.12 -21.34
CA ASP A 12 1.63 39.91 -21.83
C ASP A 12 2.63 38.76 -21.99
N GLU A 13 3.82 39.02 -22.53
CA GLU A 13 4.93 38.04 -22.55
C GLU A 13 5.29 37.57 -21.13
N ALA A 14 5.47 38.51 -20.20
CA ALA A 14 5.78 38.17 -18.81
C ALA A 14 4.65 37.37 -18.14
N ARG A 15 3.38 37.64 -18.48
CA ARG A 15 2.23 36.90 -17.97
C ARG A 15 2.22 35.47 -18.48
N VAL A 16 2.43 35.28 -19.79
CA VAL A 16 2.54 33.94 -20.39
C VAL A 16 3.67 33.16 -19.73
N HIS A 17 4.86 33.76 -19.61
CA HIS A 17 6.00 33.11 -18.94
C HIS A 17 5.73 32.77 -17.48
N ALA A 18 5.07 33.66 -16.74
CA ALA A 18 4.70 33.41 -15.35
C ALA A 18 3.75 32.22 -15.25
N TYR A 19 2.74 32.12 -16.10
CA TYR A 19 1.81 30.99 -16.09
C TYR A 19 2.50 29.68 -16.47
N SER A 20 3.29 29.67 -17.55
CA SER A 20 4.03 28.47 -17.96
C SER A 20 5.04 27.98 -16.91
N THR A 21 5.62 28.89 -16.12
CA THR A 21 6.63 28.56 -15.10
C THR A 21 6.00 28.16 -13.76
N PHE A 22 5.06 28.97 -13.27
CA PHE A 22 4.55 28.83 -11.91
C PHE A 22 3.27 27.99 -11.84
N ALA A 23 2.45 27.92 -12.89
CA ALA A 23 1.19 27.17 -12.80
C ALA A 23 1.43 25.67 -12.47
N PRO A 24 2.36 24.95 -13.14
CA PRO A 24 2.63 23.55 -12.78
C PRO A 24 3.11 23.39 -11.33
N LEU A 25 3.97 24.27 -10.86
CA LEU A 25 4.52 24.25 -9.49
C LEU A 25 3.43 24.50 -8.43
N LEU A 26 2.55 25.45 -8.69
CA LEU A 26 1.44 25.80 -7.81
C LEU A 26 0.42 24.67 -7.77
N ILE A 27 0.04 24.10 -8.93
CA ILE A 27 -0.89 22.97 -9.00
C ILE A 27 -0.32 21.77 -8.24
N HIS A 28 0.96 21.43 -8.44
CA HIS A 28 1.62 20.35 -7.72
C HIS A 28 1.60 20.58 -6.20
N SER A 29 1.99 21.77 -5.74
CA SER A 29 2.03 22.11 -4.31
C SER A 29 0.65 22.03 -3.66
N LEU A 30 -0.39 22.49 -4.37
CA LEU A 30 -1.78 22.42 -3.92
C LEU A 30 -2.28 20.98 -3.86
N ALA A 31 -2.02 20.19 -4.91
CA ALA A 31 -2.40 18.77 -4.96
C ALA A 31 -1.70 17.97 -3.85
N GLN A 32 -0.41 18.22 -3.60
CA GLN A 32 0.33 17.58 -2.51
C GLN A 32 -0.26 17.93 -1.14
N ARG A 33 -0.62 19.20 -0.92
CA ARG A 33 -1.27 19.62 0.32
C ARG A 33 -2.65 19.00 0.48
N LEU A 34 -3.42 18.89 -0.61
CA LEU A 34 -4.72 18.21 -0.60
C LEU A 34 -4.56 16.74 -0.23
N ALA A 35 -3.64 16.01 -0.89
CA ALA A 35 -3.38 14.60 -0.60
C ALA A 35 -2.97 14.38 0.86
N ARG A 36 -2.14 15.27 1.43
CA ARG A 36 -1.76 15.24 2.85
C ARG A 36 -2.96 15.45 3.79
N CYS A 37 -3.88 16.35 3.46
CA CYS A 37 -5.00 16.70 4.36
C CYS A 37 -6.19 15.73 4.22
N GLN A 38 -6.56 15.37 2.99
CA GLN A 38 -7.82 14.71 2.66
C GLN A 38 -7.67 13.25 2.24
N GLY A 39 -6.45 12.79 1.92
CA GLY A 39 -6.20 11.41 1.46
C GLY A 39 -6.38 11.22 -0.05
N MET A 40 -6.28 9.97 -0.49
CA MET A 40 -6.18 9.62 -1.92
C MET A 40 -7.53 9.64 -2.63
N LYS A 41 -8.62 9.25 -1.96
CA LYS A 41 -9.97 9.29 -2.53
C LYS A 41 -10.39 10.67 -3.01
N GLU A 42 -10.03 11.73 -2.28
CA GLU A 42 -10.34 13.10 -2.70
C GLU A 42 -9.44 13.56 -3.86
N LEU A 43 -8.22 13.02 -3.97
CA LEU A 43 -7.33 13.26 -5.09
C LEU A 43 -7.89 12.66 -6.40
N ASP A 44 -8.50 11.47 -6.34
CA ASP A 44 -9.13 10.81 -7.49
C ASP A 44 -10.37 11.58 -7.99
N LYS A 45 -11.18 12.09 -7.06
CA LYS A 45 -12.31 12.98 -7.39
C LYS A 45 -11.83 14.27 -8.03
N LEU A 46 -10.75 14.85 -7.52
CA LEU A 46 -10.13 16.03 -8.09
C LEU A 46 -9.64 15.76 -9.51
N GLU A 47 -8.93 14.66 -9.76
CA GLU A 47 -8.46 14.27 -11.09
C GLU A 47 -9.62 14.24 -12.09
N THR A 48 -10.65 13.47 -11.76
CA THR A 48 -11.84 13.30 -12.60
C THR A 48 -12.52 14.63 -12.89
N SER A 49 -12.67 15.48 -11.86
CA SER A 49 -13.30 16.80 -12.01
C SER A 49 -12.49 17.75 -12.89
N LEU A 50 -11.16 17.72 -12.80
CA LEU A 50 -10.27 18.58 -13.58
C LEU A 50 -10.19 18.13 -15.04
N VAL A 51 -10.07 16.82 -15.30
CA VAL A 51 -10.08 16.27 -16.66
C VAL A 51 -11.39 16.64 -17.36
N ARG A 52 -12.52 16.40 -16.69
CA ARG A 52 -13.84 16.77 -17.22
C ARG A 52 -13.96 18.27 -17.51
N LEU A 53 -13.45 19.13 -16.63
CA LEU A 53 -13.45 20.58 -16.85
C LEU A 53 -12.67 20.96 -18.11
N VAL A 54 -11.50 20.36 -18.33
CA VAL A 54 -10.68 20.60 -19.54
C VAL A 54 -11.42 20.16 -20.80
N GLU A 55 -12.01 18.97 -20.77
CA GLU A 55 -12.78 18.42 -21.90
C GLU A 55 -13.98 19.30 -22.27
N GLU A 56 -14.75 19.74 -21.27
CA GLU A 56 -15.96 20.57 -21.45
C GLU A 56 -15.66 22.03 -21.83
N THR A 57 -14.45 22.52 -21.57
CA THR A 57 -14.08 23.92 -21.87
C THR A 57 -14.02 24.16 -23.38
N ALA A 58 -14.76 25.13 -23.90
CA ALA A 58 -14.66 25.53 -25.30
C ALA A 58 -13.39 26.38 -25.54
N VAL A 59 -12.48 25.90 -26.39
CA VAL A 59 -11.24 26.60 -26.74
C VAL A 59 -11.31 27.05 -28.19
N ALA A 60 -11.43 28.36 -28.42
CA ALA A 60 -11.47 28.97 -29.75
C ALA A 60 -10.04 29.27 -30.25
N ALA A 61 -9.20 28.25 -30.33
CA ALA A 61 -7.85 28.33 -30.87
C ALA A 61 -7.65 27.27 -31.96
N PRO A 62 -6.81 27.52 -32.99
CA PRO A 62 -6.53 26.54 -34.04
C PRO A 62 -6.06 25.19 -33.51
N ASP A 63 -5.29 25.22 -32.42
CA ASP A 63 -4.71 24.04 -31.77
C ASP A 63 -5.46 23.68 -30.47
N GLY A 64 -6.74 24.02 -30.38
CA GLY A 64 -7.53 23.87 -29.14
C GLY A 64 -7.58 22.44 -28.60
N ASP A 65 -7.64 21.44 -29.48
CA ASP A 65 -7.64 20.03 -29.08
C ASP A 65 -6.28 19.62 -28.48
N ALA A 66 -5.17 19.99 -29.13
CA ALA A 66 -3.84 19.74 -28.60
C ALA A 66 -3.61 20.46 -27.25
N MET A 67 -4.14 21.68 -27.09
CA MET A 67 -4.08 22.41 -25.82
C MET A 67 -4.80 21.63 -24.70
N LYS A 68 -5.94 21.00 -25.00
CA LYS A 68 -6.67 20.17 -24.05
C LYS A 68 -5.88 18.91 -23.69
N GLU A 69 -5.28 18.23 -24.67
CA GLU A 69 -4.45 17.05 -24.42
C GLU A 69 -3.29 17.38 -23.48
N PHE A 70 -2.54 18.46 -23.73
CA PHE A 70 -1.47 18.89 -22.83
C PHE A 70 -1.98 19.30 -21.44
N ALA A 71 -3.17 19.89 -21.35
CA ALA A 71 -3.78 20.23 -20.07
C ALA A 71 -4.18 18.98 -19.28
N VAL A 72 -4.74 17.96 -19.93
CA VAL A 72 -5.04 16.66 -19.33
C VAL A 72 -3.74 15.97 -18.88
N GLU A 73 -2.71 15.97 -19.72
CA GLU A 73 -1.39 15.43 -19.37
C GLU A 73 -0.81 16.12 -18.14
N LEU A 74 -0.89 17.45 -18.06
CA LEU A 74 -0.45 18.21 -16.89
C LEU A 74 -1.20 17.78 -15.62
N VAL A 75 -2.52 17.60 -15.68
CA VAL A 75 -3.33 17.12 -14.55
C VAL A 75 -2.90 15.73 -14.12
N VAL A 76 -2.92 14.77 -15.05
CA VAL A 76 -2.64 13.35 -14.77
C VAL A 76 -1.21 13.17 -14.26
N SER A 77 -0.22 13.79 -14.90
CA SER A 77 1.19 13.72 -14.48
C SER A 77 1.40 14.34 -13.10
N THR A 78 0.78 15.49 -12.83
CA THR A 78 0.91 16.16 -11.53
C THR A 78 0.35 15.29 -10.41
N LEU A 79 -0.85 14.72 -10.60
CA LEU A 79 -1.50 13.90 -9.59
C LEU A 79 -0.80 12.55 -9.40
N ARG A 80 -0.30 11.94 -10.46
CA ARG A 80 0.58 10.77 -10.39
C ARG A 80 1.82 11.06 -9.54
N ASN A 81 2.52 12.16 -9.79
CA ASN A 81 3.72 12.53 -9.04
C ASN A 81 3.41 12.75 -7.55
N VAL A 82 2.24 13.29 -7.22
CA VAL A 82 1.79 13.46 -5.84
C VAL A 82 1.50 12.12 -5.16
N ARG A 83 0.88 11.16 -5.87
CA ARG A 83 0.63 9.79 -5.37
C ARG A 83 1.92 9.03 -5.07
N GLU A 84 2.94 9.23 -5.89
CA GLU A 84 4.26 8.60 -5.72
C GLU A 84 5.09 9.25 -4.59
N HIS A 85 4.64 10.37 -4.01
CA HIS A 85 5.39 11.10 -2.98
C HIS A 85 5.28 10.41 -1.60
N PRO A 86 6.39 10.21 -0.86
CA PRO A 86 6.39 9.47 0.42
C PRO A 86 5.55 10.11 1.53
N ASP A 87 5.40 11.43 1.53
CA ASP A 87 4.55 12.16 2.48
C ASP A 87 3.06 12.15 2.12
N ALA A 88 2.65 11.48 1.04
CA ALA A 88 1.25 11.43 0.68
C ALA A 88 0.51 10.54 1.70
N LYS A 89 -0.60 11.03 2.26
CA LYS A 89 -1.37 10.30 3.26
C LYS A 89 -1.97 9.07 2.57
N HIS A 90 -1.35 7.91 2.78
CA HIS A 90 -2.01 6.65 2.44
C HIS A 90 -3.28 6.59 3.28
N ASP A 91 -4.42 6.38 2.62
CA ASP A 91 -5.68 6.17 3.31
C ASP A 91 -5.44 5.02 4.29
N LEU A 92 -5.56 5.30 5.58
CA LEU A 92 -5.52 4.26 6.59
C LEU A 92 -6.65 3.30 6.23
N GLU A 93 -6.30 2.07 5.87
CA GLU A 93 -7.27 0.98 5.75
C GLU A 93 -8.17 0.99 6.99
N GLU A 94 -9.46 0.71 6.82
CA GLU A 94 -10.39 0.63 7.94
C GLU A 94 -9.77 -0.25 9.02
N ILE A 95 -9.60 0.33 10.22
CA ILE A 95 -8.92 -0.32 11.35
C ILE A 95 -9.62 -1.64 11.72
N ASP A 96 -10.91 -1.76 11.38
CA ASP A 96 -11.71 -2.95 11.59
C ASP A 96 -11.17 -4.18 10.86
N ASP A 97 -10.58 -4.03 9.67
CA ASP A 97 -10.02 -5.15 8.90
C ASP A 97 -8.64 -5.60 9.40
N ARG A 98 -7.97 -4.76 10.20
CA ARG A 98 -6.67 -5.09 10.83
C ARG A 98 -6.83 -5.74 12.20
N ARG A 99 -8.06 -5.80 12.74
CA ARG A 99 -8.32 -6.43 14.02
C ARG A 99 -8.30 -7.95 13.83
N THR A 100 -7.44 -8.64 14.58
CA THR A 100 -7.43 -10.10 14.61
C THR A 100 -8.79 -10.60 15.12
N ALA A 101 -9.42 -11.51 14.36
CA ALA A 101 -10.69 -12.11 14.74
C ALA A 101 -10.58 -12.73 16.15
N GLY A 102 -11.44 -12.30 17.08
CA GLY A 102 -11.44 -12.75 18.48
C GLY A 102 -10.74 -11.84 19.49
N ARG A 103 -10.13 -10.73 19.05
CA ARG A 103 -9.59 -9.69 19.96
C ARG A 103 -10.72 -8.94 20.65
N SER A 104 -10.68 -8.85 21.98
CA SER A 104 -11.70 -8.12 22.75
C SER A 104 -11.62 -6.61 22.56
N GLU A 105 -12.79 -5.94 22.59
CA GLU A 105 -12.94 -4.48 22.54
C GLU A 105 -12.88 -3.83 23.92
N ASN A 106 -13.16 -4.58 24.99
CA ASN A 106 -13.11 -4.08 26.36
C ASN A 106 -11.65 -4.06 26.84
N PRO A 107 -11.12 -2.91 27.29
CA PRO A 107 -9.71 -2.74 27.67
C PRO A 107 -9.24 -3.70 28.76
N GLU A 108 -10.09 -4.01 29.75
CA GLU A 108 -9.72 -4.91 30.86
C GLU A 108 -9.51 -6.34 30.35
N THR A 109 -10.44 -6.84 29.56
CA THR A 109 -10.34 -8.17 28.95
C THR A 109 -9.25 -8.26 27.86
N LEU A 110 -8.91 -7.13 27.22
CA LEU A 110 -7.84 -7.07 26.24
C LEU A 110 -6.48 -7.23 26.93
N GLU A 111 -6.29 -6.61 28.08
CA GLU A 111 -5.05 -6.71 28.86
C GLU A 111 -4.81 -8.15 29.34
N GLU A 112 -5.87 -8.83 29.81
CA GLU A 112 -5.83 -10.26 30.15
C GLU A 112 -5.49 -11.15 28.94
N GLN A 113 -6.12 -10.91 27.78
CA GLN A 113 -5.84 -11.63 26.54
C GLN A 113 -4.40 -11.44 26.06
N LEU A 114 -3.86 -10.22 26.17
CA LEU A 114 -2.48 -9.91 25.82
C LEU A 114 -1.51 -10.66 26.74
N GLN A 115 -1.75 -10.62 28.04
CA GLN A 115 -0.91 -11.29 29.03
C GLN A 115 -0.91 -12.80 28.83
N SER A 116 -2.08 -13.42 28.69
CA SER A 116 -2.21 -14.87 28.48
C SER A 116 -1.59 -15.34 27.16
N GLY A 117 -1.79 -14.59 26.06
CA GLY A 117 -1.19 -14.94 24.76
C GLY A 117 0.34 -14.81 24.73
N LEU A 118 0.90 -13.93 25.58
CA LEU A 118 2.34 -13.77 25.75
C LEU A 118 2.94 -14.92 26.57
N GLU A 119 2.23 -15.41 27.58
CA GLU A 119 2.68 -16.53 28.44
C GLU A 119 2.85 -17.85 27.68
N ASP A 120 1.98 -18.12 26.69
CA ASP A 120 2.02 -19.35 25.88
C ASP A 120 3.01 -19.28 24.68
N SER A 121 3.41 -18.08 24.26
CA SER A 121 4.23 -17.88 23.05
C SER A 121 5.74 -17.95 23.28
N PHE A 122 6.17 -18.02 24.54
CA PHE A 122 7.58 -18.18 24.88
C PHE A 122 7.83 -19.56 25.49
N PRO A 123 8.33 -20.54 24.70
CA PRO A 123 9.08 -21.62 25.33
C PRO A 123 10.19 -20.96 26.14
N ALA A 124 10.35 -21.31 27.42
CA ALA A 124 11.48 -20.86 28.25
C ALA A 124 12.87 -21.29 27.72
N SER A 125 12.89 -21.91 26.53
CA SER A 125 14.06 -22.29 25.77
C SER A 125 13.85 -21.77 24.35
N ASP A 126 14.35 -20.55 24.06
CA ASP A 126 14.68 -20.21 22.68
C ASP A 126 15.45 -21.41 22.10
N PRO A 127 15.05 -21.98 20.94
CA PRO A 127 15.86 -23.02 20.33
C PRO A 127 17.28 -22.45 20.18
N PRO A 128 18.32 -23.21 20.56
CA PRO A 128 19.68 -22.69 20.54
C PRO A 128 19.95 -22.08 19.17
N ALA A 129 20.37 -20.81 19.14
CA ALA A 129 20.68 -20.12 17.91
C ALA A 129 21.73 -20.95 17.16
N VAL A 130 21.33 -21.56 16.04
CA VAL A 130 22.24 -22.34 15.20
C VAL A 130 23.15 -21.35 14.47
N VAL A 131 24.27 -21.01 15.10
CA VAL A 131 25.40 -20.42 14.39
C VAL A 131 26.03 -21.56 13.61
N SER A 132 25.75 -21.62 12.30
CA SER A 132 26.44 -22.51 11.39
C SER A 132 27.91 -22.10 11.28
N THR A 133 28.74 -22.51 12.23
CA THR A 133 30.18 -22.60 11.98
C THR A 133 30.37 -23.71 10.95
N ALA A 134 30.90 -23.34 9.79
CA ALA A 134 31.25 -24.27 8.73
C ALA A 134 32.27 -25.31 9.22
N ILE A 135 31.77 -26.41 9.80
CA ILE A 135 32.57 -27.60 10.06
C ILE A 135 32.32 -28.54 8.89
N THR A 136 33.28 -28.56 7.97
CA THR A 136 33.38 -29.55 6.89
C THR A 136 33.52 -30.95 7.50
N GLY A 137 32.45 -31.74 7.56
CA GLY A 137 32.54 -33.12 7.98
C GLY A 137 31.20 -33.84 8.15
N GLY A 138 30.78 -34.55 7.11
CA GLY A 138 29.75 -35.60 7.18
C GLY A 138 28.33 -35.12 6.87
N SER A 139 27.89 -35.32 5.63
CA SER A 139 26.51 -35.08 5.19
C SER A 139 25.54 -35.97 5.96
N LYS A 140 24.86 -35.41 6.96
CA LYS A 140 23.58 -35.99 7.43
C LYS A 140 22.52 -35.57 6.42
N ASP A 141 21.80 -36.55 5.87
CA ASP A 141 20.71 -36.31 4.92
C ASP A 141 19.65 -35.43 5.60
N ILE A 142 19.62 -34.15 5.22
CA ILE A 142 18.65 -33.19 5.74
C ILE A 142 17.34 -33.49 5.01
N VAL A 143 16.44 -34.20 5.70
CA VAL A 143 15.10 -34.47 5.17
C VAL A 143 14.29 -33.19 5.26
N GLY A 144 13.87 -32.66 4.10
CA GLY A 144 13.08 -31.44 4.01
C GLY A 144 11.74 -31.51 4.74
N THR A 145 11.26 -30.36 5.21
CA THR A 145 10.03 -30.23 6.00
C THR A 145 8.81 -30.87 5.33
N ASP A 146 8.71 -30.78 4.01
CA ASP A 146 7.61 -31.37 3.23
C ASP A 146 7.59 -32.90 3.30
N GLU A 147 8.76 -33.53 3.30
CA GLU A 147 8.89 -34.98 3.39
C GLU A 147 8.52 -35.49 4.79
N VAL A 148 8.82 -34.70 5.83
CA VAL A 148 8.39 -35.00 7.22
C VAL A 148 6.88 -34.90 7.35
N LEU A 149 6.26 -33.85 6.77
CA LEU A 149 4.82 -33.64 6.79
C LEU A 149 4.08 -34.76 6.04
N ARG A 150 4.61 -35.18 4.88
CA ARG A 150 4.07 -36.31 4.11
C ARG A 150 4.08 -37.61 4.91
N ARG A 151 5.22 -37.96 5.53
CA ARG A 151 5.33 -39.18 6.36
C ARG A 151 4.37 -39.17 7.55
N LYS A 152 4.19 -38.01 8.18
CA LYS A 152 3.25 -37.86 9.30
C LYS A 152 1.81 -38.10 8.86
N LYS A 153 1.42 -37.59 7.69
CA LYS A 153 0.09 -37.77 7.11
C LYS A 153 -0.18 -39.24 6.74
N GLU A 154 0.79 -39.92 6.17
CA GLU A 154 0.69 -41.36 5.86
C GLU A 154 0.61 -42.23 7.12
N ALA A 155 1.36 -41.89 8.17
CA ALA A 155 1.32 -42.61 9.45
C ALA A 155 -0.05 -42.44 10.15
N SER A 156 -0.66 -41.25 10.09
CA SER A 156 -2.02 -41.05 10.62
C SER A 156 -3.08 -41.84 9.86
N GLY A 157 -2.96 -41.96 8.54
CA GLY A 157 -3.89 -42.77 7.73
C GLY A 157 -3.84 -44.24 8.09
N ARG A 158 -2.63 -44.81 8.24
CA ARG A 158 -2.46 -46.23 8.60
C ARG A 158 -2.99 -46.57 10.00
N ARG A 159 -2.89 -45.65 10.96
CA ARG A 159 -3.47 -45.83 12.32
C ARG A 159 -5.00 -45.86 12.30
N GLN A 160 -5.63 -45.00 11.49
CA GLN A 160 -7.10 -45.01 11.33
C GLN A 160 -7.61 -46.28 10.64
N GLU A 161 -6.84 -46.80 9.68
CA GLU A 161 -7.19 -48.02 8.95
C GLU A 161 -7.04 -49.29 9.80
N GLN A 162 -6.07 -49.33 10.72
CA GLN A 162 -5.91 -50.41 11.68
C GLN A 162 -7.02 -50.41 12.75
N GLY A 163 -7.45 -49.24 13.24
CA GLY A 163 -8.59 -49.14 14.16
C GLY A 163 -9.91 -49.64 13.54
N ARG A 164 -10.19 -49.27 12.28
CA ARG A 164 -11.38 -49.75 11.55
C ARG A 164 -11.40 -51.24 11.25
N LYS A 165 -10.23 -51.89 11.14
CA LYS A 165 -10.15 -53.35 10.97
C LYS A 165 -10.32 -54.11 12.28
N GLN A 166 -9.92 -53.52 13.41
CA GLN A 166 -10.18 -54.09 14.74
C GLN A 166 -11.67 -54.06 15.10
N GLU A 167 -12.39 -52.99 14.76
CA GLU A 167 -13.85 -52.88 15.00
C GLU A 167 -14.69 -53.85 14.16
N ARG A 168 -14.19 -54.32 13.00
CA ARG A 168 -14.90 -55.30 12.14
C ARG A 168 -14.74 -56.75 12.57
N ASN A 169 -13.79 -57.06 13.46
CA ASN A 169 -13.54 -58.43 13.94
C ASN A 169 -14.20 -58.73 15.31
N THR A 170 -14.96 -57.78 15.87
CA THR A 170 -15.62 -57.91 17.18
C THR A 170 -17.16 -57.97 17.09
N ASN A 171 -17.71 -58.34 15.93
CA ASN A 171 -19.15 -58.60 15.75
C ASN A 171 -19.37 -59.98 15.12
#